data_AF-A0A0B7MG27-F1
#
_entry.id   AF-A0A0B7MG27-F1
#
_cell.length_a   1.000
_cell.length_b   1.000
_cell.length_c   1.000
_cell.angle_alpha   90.00
_cell.angle_beta   90.00
_cell.angle_gamma   90.00
#
_symmetry.space_group_name_H-M   'P 1'
#
loop_
_entity.id
_entity.type
_entity.pdbx_description
1 polymer ?
#
loop_
_entity_poly.entity_id
_entity_poly.type
_entity_poly.pdbx_seq_one_letter_code
_entity_poly.pdbx_strand_id
1 'polypeptide(L)'
;MGAHFSAQDGTVFPGAGIFDAHAEAKVDRMKGNILLELAADLQEEVRRVGDTPLTTVVGYENHSGRTFLGDAQPVGSVLKGWGNNGEDKTEGAVYKNAFGTYLHGPLLAKNPHLADLLLARALSRKGESEIRLTPLNDDLEIYAHKCNKKSA
;
A
#
# COMPACT_ATOMS: atom_id res chain seq x y z
N MET A 1 9.01 0.47 -10.38
CA MET A 1 7.82 1.06 -11.04
C MET A 1 7.89 2.58 -11.14
N GLY A 2 8.81 3.25 -10.42
CA GLY A 2 9.14 4.66 -10.65
C GLY A 2 10.00 4.88 -11.92
N ALA A 3 10.63 6.05 -12.02
CA ALA A 3 11.49 6.47 -13.13
C ALA A 3 12.75 5.61 -13.28
N HIS A 4 13.43 5.28 -12.17
CA HIS A 4 14.61 4.41 -12.18
C HIS A 4 14.83 3.72 -10.83
N PHE A 5 15.73 2.73 -10.85
CA PHE A 5 16.27 2.07 -9.66
C PHE A 5 17.79 2.07 -9.72
N SER A 6 18.43 2.62 -8.69
CA SER A 6 19.89 2.64 -8.55
C SER A 6 20.34 1.48 -7.64
N ALA A 7 21.14 0.57 -8.16
CA ALA A 7 21.73 -0.53 -7.39
C ALA A 7 22.91 -0.05 -6.53
N GLN A 8 23.36 -0.91 -5.61
CA GLN A 8 24.42 -0.57 -4.65
C GLN A 8 25.78 -0.29 -5.31
N ASP A 9 26.02 -0.86 -6.49
CA ASP A 9 27.22 -0.68 -7.30
C ASP A 9 27.17 0.59 -8.18
N GLY A 10 26.09 1.37 -8.08
CA GLY A 10 25.86 2.56 -8.89
C GLY A 10 25.19 2.27 -10.24
N THR A 11 24.93 1.01 -10.59
CA THR A 11 24.21 0.67 -11.81
C THR A 11 22.78 1.20 -11.76
N VAL A 12 22.36 1.94 -12.78
CA VAL A 12 21.01 2.50 -12.88
C VAL A 12 20.18 1.69 -13.86
N PHE A 13 19.06 1.16 -13.38
CA PHE A 13 18.08 0.45 -14.17
C PHE A 13 16.89 1.38 -14.50
N PRO A 14 16.51 1.52 -15.77
CA PRO A 14 15.32 2.27 -16.13
C PRO A 14 14.08 1.59 -15.54
N GLY A 15 13.18 2.39 -14.97
CA GLY A 15 11.90 1.93 -14.48
C GLY A 15 10.79 2.16 -15.50
N ALA A 16 9.60 1.59 -15.21
CA ALA A 16 8.43 1.73 -16.06
C ALA A 16 7.83 3.15 -16.07
N GLY A 17 8.22 4.03 -15.14
CA GLY A 17 7.74 5.42 -15.08
C GLY A 17 6.25 5.58 -14.77
N ILE A 18 5.64 4.60 -14.08
CA ILE A 18 4.20 4.65 -13.72
C ILE A 18 3.96 5.65 -12.59
N PHE A 19 4.86 5.66 -11.61
CA PHE A 19 4.81 6.57 -10.48
C PHE A 19 5.91 7.62 -10.65
N ASP A 20 5.60 8.87 -10.31
CA ASP A 20 6.64 9.88 -10.13
C ASP A 20 7.40 9.60 -8.84
N ALA A 21 8.40 8.74 -8.95
CA ALA A 21 9.23 8.25 -7.86
C ALA A 21 10.53 7.67 -8.41
N HIS A 22 11.54 7.56 -7.57
CA HIS A 22 12.73 6.77 -7.86
C HIS A 22 13.13 5.93 -6.65
N ALA A 23 13.99 4.94 -6.85
CA ALA A 23 14.44 4.08 -5.76
C ALA A 23 15.94 3.82 -5.78
N GLU A 24 16.53 3.67 -4.59
CA GLU A 24 17.94 3.37 -4.39
C GLU A 24 18.13 2.17 -3.49
N ALA A 25 19.02 1.24 -3.83
CA ALA A 25 19.38 0.14 -2.95
C ALA A 25 20.36 0.59 -1.86
N LYS A 26 20.05 0.30 -0.60
CA LYS A 26 21.00 0.38 0.53
C LYS A 26 21.45 -1.01 0.97
N VAL A 27 22.49 -1.06 1.81
CA VAL A 27 23.07 -2.33 2.31
C VAL A 27 22.11 -2.99 3.30
N ASP A 28 21.54 -2.20 4.19
CA ASP A 28 20.60 -2.64 5.20
C ASP A 28 19.17 -2.76 4.66
N ARG A 29 18.47 -3.78 5.16
CA ARG A 29 17.08 -4.05 4.79
C ARG A 29 16.15 -3.57 5.88
N MET A 30 15.10 -2.86 5.49
CA MET A 30 13.97 -2.55 6.34
C MET A 30 13.10 -3.81 6.38
N LYS A 31 13.01 -4.41 7.58
CA LYS A 31 12.46 -5.75 7.79
C LYS A 31 11.63 -5.79 9.06
N GLY A 32 10.33 -6.04 8.93
CA GLY A 32 9.46 -6.15 10.09
C GLY A 32 8.00 -6.05 9.74
N ASN A 33 7.17 -6.14 10.77
CA ASN A 33 5.76 -5.80 10.63
C ASN A 33 5.64 -4.30 10.36
N ILE A 34 4.72 -3.94 9.49
CA ILE A 34 4.41 -2.55 9.15
C ILE A 34 2.92 -2.31 9.35
N LEU A 35 2.61 -1.14 9.89
CA LEU A 35 1.27 -0.64 10.11
C LEU A 35 1.17 0.74 9.50
N LEU A 36 0.19 0.91 8.60
CA LEU A 36 -0.11 2.16 7.94
C LEU A 36 -1.47 2.68 8.37
N GLU A 37 -1.62 4.00 8.42
CA GLU A 37 -2.90 4.66 8.29
C GLU A 37 -3.10 5.01 6.80
N LEU A 38 -4.20 4.58 6.19
CA LEU A 38 -4.49 4.93 4.79
C LEU A 38 -4.58 6.44 4.59
N ALA A 39 -4.18 6.92 3.41
CA ALA A 39 -4.42 8.30 3.01
C ALA A 39 -5.92 8.65 3.08
N ALA A 40 -6.25 9.89 3.44
CA ALA A 40 -7.62 10.29 3.79
C ALA A 40 -8.62 10.08 2.65
N ASP A 41 -8.22 10.35 1.41
CA ASP A 41 -8.99 10.11 0.19
C ASP A 41 -9.28 8.62 -0.02
N LEU A 42 -8.29 7.75 0.22
CA LEU A 42 -8.47 6.31 0.17
C LEU A 42 -9.39 5.83 1.29
N GLN A 43 -9.32 6.40 2.49
CA GLN A 43 -10.23 6.08 3.60
C GLN A 43 -11.69 6.40 3.26
N GLU A 44 -11.95 7.54 2.62
CA GLU A 44 -13.29 7.89 2.14
C GLU A 44 -13.77 6.89 1.09
N GLU A 45 -12.89 6.49 0.17
CA GLU A 45 -13.26 5.54 -0.87
C GLU A 45 -13.55 4.14 -0.32
N VAL A 46 -12.74 3.61 0.60
CA VAL A 46 -13.04 2.29 1.22
C VAL A 46 -14.37 2.29 1.97
N ARG A 47 -14.70 3.36 2.70
CA ARG A 47 -16.00 3.51 3.38
C ARG A 47 -17.17 3.61 2.41
N ARG A 48 -16.93 4.12 1.20
CA ARG A 48 -17.96 4.25 0.16
C ARG A 48 -18.25 2.90 -0.51
N VAL A 49 -17.22 2.10 -0.76
CA VAL A 49 -17.36 0.88 -1.57
C VAL A 49 -17.72 -0.37 -0.77
N GLY A 50 -17.45 -0.39 0.54
CA GLY A 50 -17.69 -1.56 1.40
C GLY A 50 -17.90 -1.17 2.86
N ASP A 51 -18.29 -2.16 3.66
CA ASP A 51 -18.68 -1.96 5.07
C ASP A 51 -17.58 -2.39 6.07
N THR A 52 -16.43 -2.87 5.59
CA THR A 52 -15.30 -3.26 6.46
C THR A 52 -14.81 -2.05 7.27
N PRO A 53 -14.85 -2.08 8.62
CA PRO A 53 -14.57 -0.91 9.46
C PRO A 53 -13.06 -0.75 9.75
N LEU A 54 -12.23 -0.72 8.72
CA LEU A 54 -10.78 -0.60 8.82
C LEU A 54 -10.27 0.61 8.03
N THR A 55 -9.42 1.42 8.65
CA THR A 55 -8.68 2.53 8.01
C THR A 55 -7.18 2.31 7.99
N THR A 56 -6.72 1.28 8.71
CA THR A 56 -5.32 0.89 8.76
C THR A 56 -5.03 -0.25 7.81
N VAL A 57 -3.79 -0.33 7.34
CA VAL A 57 -3.26 -1.45 6.55
C VAL A 57 -2.13 -2.11 7.33
N VAL A 58 -2.16 -3.45 7.43
CA VAL A 58 -1.10 -4.24 8.07
C VAL A 58 -0.38 -5.11 7.04
N GLY A 59 0.92 -5.28 7.23
CA GLY A 59 1.73 -6.15 6.38
C GLY A 59 3.09 -6.48 6.99
N TYR A 60 3.98 -6.99 6.14
CA TYR A 60 5.38 -7.20 6.47
C TYR A 60 6.25 -6.57 5.39
N GLU A 61 7.22 -5.74 5.76
CA GLU A 61 8.17 -5.17 4.83
C GLU A 61 9.49 -5.95 4.88
N ASN A 62 10.15 -6.11 3.72
CA ASN A 62 11.47 -6.72 3.63
C ASN A 62 12.20 -6.25 2.38
N HIS A 63 12.75 -5.04 2.40
CA HIS A 63 13.41 -4.46 1.23
C HIS A 63 14.66 -3.66 1.58
N SER A 64 15.64 -3.70 0.69
CA SER A 64 16.82 -2.82 0.70
C SER A 64 16.60 -1.52 -0.08
N GLY A 65 15.58 -1.47 -0.94
CA GLY A 65 15.23 -0.27 -1.69
C GLY A 65 14.75 0.83 -0.76
N ARG A 66 15.12 2.07 -1.07
CA ARG A 66 14.59 3.30 -0.50
C ARG A 66 13.90 4.03 -1.63
N THR A 67 12.58 4.11 -1.58
CA THR A 67 11.79 4.82 -2.57
C THR A 67 11.61 6.26 -2.12
N PHE A 68 11.77 7.19 -3.04
CA PHE A 68 11.52 8.61 -2.84
C PHE A 68 10.44 9.03 -3.83
N LEU A 69 9.34 9.57 -3.30
CA LEU A 69 8.22 10.05 -4.11
C LEU A 69 8.52 11.47 -4.58
N GLY A 70 8.21 11.77 -5.84
CA GLY A 70 8.02 13.14 -6.33
C GLY A 70 6.60 13.59 -6.01
N ASP A 71 5.81 13.89 -7.03
CA ASP A 71 4.41 14.30 -6.90
C ASP A 71 3.44 13.12 -6.69
N ALA A 72 3.94 11.89 -6.73
CA ALA A 72 3.14 10.69 -6.45
C ALA A 72 2.61 10.69 -5.02
N GLN A 73 1.34 10.31 -4.84
CA GLN A 73 0.74 10.22 -3.51
C GLN A 73 1.07 8.87 -2.86
N PRO A 74 1.34 8.82 -1.55
CA PRO A 74 1.55 7.55 -0.86
C PRO A 74 0.24 6.78 -0.68
N VAL A 75 0.34 5.48 -0.39
CA VAL A 75 -0.83 4.67 0.03
C VAL A 75 -1.30 5.10 1.42
N GLY A 76 -0.37 5.52 2.27
CA GLY A 76 -0.66 5.94 3.63
C GLY A 76 0.56 6.42 4.39
N SER A 77 0.32 6.88 5.62
CA SER A 77 1.37 7.23 6.56
C SER A 77 1.77 6.02 7.41
N VAL A 78 3.05 5.91 7.71
CA VAL A 78 3.62 4.83 8.50
C VAL A 78 3.38 5.12 9.97
N LEU A 79 2.57 4.29 10.63
CA LEU A 79 2.39 4.33 12.09
C LEU A 79 3.46 3.49 12.80
N LYS A 80 3.88 2.38 12.19
CA LYS A 80 4.99 1.54 12.65
C LYS A 80 5.64 0.82 11.48
N GLY A 81 6.95 0.62 11.56
CA GLY A 81 7.78 0.13 10.45
C GLY A 81 8.61 1.25 9.84
N TRP A 82 9.06 1.06 8.60
CA TRP A 82 9.90 2.02 7.88
C TRP A 82 9.20 2.63 6.66
N GLY A 83 8.48 1.81 5.89
CA GLY A 83 7.81 2.24 4.66
C GLY A 83 8.79 2.53 3.53
N ASN A 84 8.52 3.56 2.71
CA ASN A 84 9.23 3.78 1.46
C ASN A 84 10.75 3.88 1.65
N ASN A 85 11.20 4.62 2.67
CA ASN A 85 12.62 4.86 2.92
C ASN A 85 13.04 4.93 4.40
N GLY A 86 12.09 4.81 5.35
CA GLY A 86 12.38 4.91 6.78
C GLY A 86 12.40 6.32 7.37
N GLU A 87 12.42 7.34 6.51
CA GLU A 87 12.59 8.75 6.88
C GLU A 87 11.27 9.53 6.72
N ASP A 88 10.63 9.45 5.55
CA ASP A 88 9.47 10.27 5.17
C ASP A 88 8.17 9.89 5.90
N LYS A 89 8.17 8.75 6.61
CA LYS A 89 6.98 8.18 7.29
C LYS A 89 5.79 7.99 6.34
N THR A 90 6.06 7.70 5.08
CA THR A 90 5.07 7.32 4.08
C THR A 90 5.39 5.94 3.51
N GLU A 91 4.37 5.26 2.98
CA GLU A 91 4.55 3.96 2.34
C GLU A 91 3.75 3.85 1.05
N GLY A 92 4.39 3.22 0.06
CA GLY A 92 3.82 2.96 -1.24
C GLY A 92 3.67 4.20 -2.11
N ALA A 93 3.02 4.01 -3.25
CA ALA A 93 2.68 5.04 -4.21
C ALA A 93 1.33 4.71 -4.87
N VAL A 94 0.54 5.74 -5.15
CA VAL A 94 -0.75 5.65 -5.82
C VAL A 94 -0.74 6.62 -6.99
N TYR A 95 -1.12 6.10 -8.16
CA TYR A 95 -1.34 6.92 -9.35
C TYR A 95 -2.56 6.39 -10.11
N LYS A 96 -3.65 7.15 -10.11
CA LYS A 96 -4.95 6.69 -10.61
C LYS A 96 -5.30 5.34 -9.95
N ASN A 97 -5.46 4.27 -10.72
CA ASN A 97 -5.77 2.93 -10.23
C ASN A 97 -4.54 2.02 -10.06
N ALA A 98 -3.32 2.56 -10.18
CA ALA A 98 -2.10 1.85 -9.89
C ALA A 98 -1.72 2.05 -8.42
N PHE A 99 -1.45 0.95 -7.72
CA PHE A 99 -0.96 0.93 -6.35
C PHE A 99 0.38 0.20 -6.32
N GLY A 100 1.39 0.83 -5.74
CA GLY A 100 2.69 0.24 -5.44
C GLY A 100 2.92 0.23 -3.94
N THR A 101 3.45 -0.86 -3.41
CA THR A 101 3.80 -0.99 -1.99
C THR A 101 4.88 -2.04 -1.79
N TYR A 102 5.70 -1.86 -0.76
CA TYR A 102 6.63 -2.86 -0.23
C TYR A 102 5.98 -3.87 0.71
N LEU A 103 4.70 -3.69 1.07
CA LEU A 103 4.00 -4.64 1.94
C LEU A 103 3.91 -6.01 1.27
N HIS A 104 4.47 -7.00 1.95
CA HIS A 104 4.43 -8.42 1.60
C HIS A 104 3.49 -9.21 2.53
N GLY A 105 3.35 -10.49 2.20
CA GLY A 105 2.39 -11.42 2.80
C GLY A 105 1.09 -11.46 1.99
N PRO A 106 0.02 -12.07 2.52
CA PRO A 106 -1.29 -11.99 1.89
C PRO A 106 -1.90 -10.60 2.18
N LEU A 107 -1.39 -9.57 1.49
CA LEU A 107 -1.77 -8.16 1.69
C LEU A 107 -3.29 -7.99 1.66
N LEU A 108 -3.95 -8.47 0.60
CA LEU A 108 -5.39 -8.27 0.43
C LEU A 108 -6.21 -9.09 1.44
N ALA A 109 -5.80 -10.31 1.78
CA ALA A 109 -6.53 -11.13 2.75
C ALA A 109 -6.48 -10.54 4.17
N LYS A 110 -5.41 -9.84 4.54
CA LYS A 110 -5.31 -9.15 5.85
C LYS A 110 -5.96 -7.76 5.84
N ASN A 111 -6.32 -7.26 4.67
CA ASN A 111 -6.83 -5.90 4.48
C ASN A 111 -8.01 -5.94 3.50
N PRO A 112 -9.16 -6.56 3.88
CA PRO A 112 -10.28 -6.80 2.96
C PRO A 112 -10.84 -5.49 2.38
N HIS A 113 -10.90 -4.42 3.16
CA HIS A 113 -11.23 -3.07 2.68
C HIS A 113 -10.38 -2.60 1.48
N LEU A 114 -9.08 -2.95 1.44
CA LEU A 114 -8.21 -2.64 0.30
C LEU A 114 -8.50 -3.55 -0.90
N ALA A 115 -8.88 -4.81 -0.67
CA ALA A 115 -9.32 -5.71 -1.73
C ALA A 115 -10.61 -5.19 -2.39
N ASP A 116 -11.58 -4.77 -1.57
CA ASP A 116 -12.84 -4.18 -1.98
C ASP A 116 -12.63 -2.89 -2.79
N LEU A 117 -11.72 -2.03 -2.35
CA LEU A 117 -11.33 -0.83 -3.10
C LEU A 117 -10.84 -1.17 -4.51
N LEU A 118 -9.92 -2.13 -4.63
CA LEU A 118 -9.37 -2.53 -5.93
C LEU A 118 -10.44 -3.16 -6.83
N LEU A 119 -11.31 -4.00 -6.26
CA LEU A 119 -12.41 -4.61 -6.97
C LEU A 119 -13.40 -3.55 -7.47
N ALA A 120 -13.79 -2.61 -6.61
CA ALA A 120 -14.72 -1.55 -6.95
C ALA A 120 -14.17 -0.64 -8.07
N ARG A 121 -12.88 -0.29 -8.02
CA ARG A 121 -12.21 0.47 -9.09
C ARG A 121 -12.14 -0.32 -10.41
N ALA A 122 -11.99 -1.64 -10.35
CA ALA A 122 -12.03 -2.49 -11.54
C ALA A 122 -13.44 -2.56 -12.17
N LEU A 123 -14.48 -2.72 -11.35
CA LEU A 123 -15.88 -2.73 -11.81
C LEU A 123 -16.29 -1.36 -12.36
N SER A 124 -15.91 -0.28 -11.69
CA SER A 124 -16.17 1.09 -12.18
C SER A 124 -15.55 1.33 -13.56
N ARG A 125 -14.33 0.85 -13.81
CA ARG A 125 -13.71 0.91 -15.14
C ARG A 125 -14.47 0.13 -16.22
N LYS A 126 -15.25 -0.88 -15.84
CA LYS A 126 -16.07 -1.67 -16.76
C LYS A 126 -17.38 -0.96 -17.15
N GLY A 127 -17.69 0.16 -16.51
CA GLY A 127 -18.86 1.00 -16.81
C GLY A 127 -19.99 0.89 -15.78
N GLU A 128 -19.78 0.22 -14.66
CA GLU A 128 -20.74 0.19 -13.56
C GLU A 128 -20.67 1.49 -12.75
N SER A 129 -21.82 2.16 -12.58
CA SER A 129 -21.95 3.40 -11.80
C SER A 129 -22.28 3.10 -10.33
N GLU A 130 -21.74 3.90 -9.41
CA GLU A 130 -22.03 3.80 -7.96
C GLU A 130 -21.78 2.42 -7.34
N ILE A 131 -20.56 1.90 -7.49
CA ILE A 131 -20.18 0.61 -6.89
C ILE A 131 -20.23 0.68 -5.36
N ARG A 132 -21.13 -0.13 -4.80
CA ARG A 132 -21.13 -0.57 -3.41
C ARG A 132 -21.22 -2.09 -3.37
N LEU A 133 -20.20 -2.72 -2.82
CA LEU A 133 -20.08 -4.18 -2.76
C LEU A 133 -21.03 -4.74 -1.70
N THR A 134 -21.59 -5.91 -1.98
CA THR A 134 -22.39 -6.63 -0.98
C THR A 134 -21.46 -7.15 0.12
N PRO A 135 -21.72 -6.86 1.41
CA PRO A 135 -20.85 -7.29 2.48
C PRO A 135 -20.72 -8.81 2.56
N LEU A 136 -19.51 -9.27 2.81
CA LEU A 136 -19.21 -10.66 3.18
C LEU A 136 -18.87 -10.73 4.66
N ASN A 137 -18.78 -11.95 5.19
CA ASN A 137 -18.28 -12.15 6.54
C ASN A 137 -16.76 -12.01 6.56
N ASP A 138 -16.27 -10.86 7.06
CA ASP A 138 -14.85 -10.53 7.23
C ASP A 138 -14.32 -10.83 8.65
N ASP A 139 -15.03 -11.59 9.49
CA ASP A 139 -14.70 -11.76 10.90
C ASP A 139 -13.27 -12.29 11.10
N LEU A 140 -12.83 -13.24 10.27
CA LEU A 140 -11.50 -13.85 10.34
C LEU A 140 -10.42 -12.88 9.88
N GLU A 141 -10.66 -12.15 8.80
CA GLU A 141 -9.77 -11.16 8.22
C GLU A 141 -9.59 -9.99 9.18
N ILE A 142 -10.68 -9.49 9.76
CA ILE A 142 -10.66 -8.43 10.79
C ILE A 142 -9.93 -8.91 12.04
N TYR A 143 -10.15 -10.16 12.48
CA TYR A 143 -9.42 -10.74 13.60
C TYR A 143 -7.92 -10.82 13.32
N ALA A 144 -7.54 -11.36 12.15
CA ALA A 144 -6.14 -11.45 11.72
C ALA A 144 -5.50 -10.06 11.61
N HIS A 145 -6.22 -9.08 11.07
CA HIS A 145 -5.79 -7.68 10.99
C HIS A 145 -5.49 -7.12 12.38
N LYS A 146 -6.41 -7.28 13.34
CA LYS A 146 -6.27 -6.81 14.72
C LYS A 146 -5.09 -7.48 15.44
N CYS A 147 -4.86 -8.78 15.23
CA CYS A 147 -3.70 -9.46 15.78
C CYS A 147 -2.39 -8.89 15.23
N ASN A 148 -2.31 -8.67 13.91
CA ASN A 148 -1.13 -8.07 13.28
C ASN A 148 -0.90 -6.64 13.79
N LYS A 149 -1.95 -5.82 13.94
CA LYS A 149 -1.86 -4.46 14.47
C LYS A 149 -1.29 -4.40 15.89
N LYS A 150 -1.57 -5.40 16.74
CA LYS A 150 -1.02 -5.49 18.11
C LYS A 150 0.44 -5.93 18.13
N SER A 151 0.83 -6.80 17.20
CA SER A 151 2.21 -7.27 17.05
C SER A 151 3.09 -6.38 16.15
N ALA A 152 2.44 -5.47 15.42
CA ALA A 152 3.09 -4.52 14.53
C ALA A 152 3.95 -3.62 15.36
#